data_AF-Q5ULZ9-F1
#
_entry.id   AF-Q5ULZ9-F1
#
_cell.length_a   1.000
_cell.length_b   1.000
_cell.length_c   1.000
_cell.angle_alpha   90.00
_cell.angle_beta   90.00
_cell.angle_gamma   90.00
#
_symmetry.space_group_name_H-M   'P 1'
#
loop_
_entity.id
_entity.type
_entity.pdbx_description
1 polymer ?
#
loop_
_entity_poly.entity_id
_entity_poly.type
_entity_poly.pdbx_seq_one_letter_code
_entity_poly.pdbx_strand_id
1 'polypeptide(L)'
;FLGSCCLPLTKLVLRLEEVQPSKVEVHKASTQALLIFVSMLQLGQSPVLPHPIDNDSYDRIVLCIRLLCNTSDEIRNIWLQSCRQSFVSMLTEQQLRETEEIRARAQISHAQPDDLIDFYHFSRTH
;
A
#
# COMPACT_ATOMS: atom_id res chain seq x y z
N PHE A 1 -3.07 15.55 9.34
CA PHE A 1 -3.94 15.56 8.13
C PHE A 1 -3.29 16.29 6.95
N LEU A 2 -2.51 17.36 7.18
CA LEU A 2 -1.81 18.12 6.14
C LEU A 2 -0.81 17.26 5.32
N GLY A 3 -0.06 16.34 5.94
CA GLY A 3 0.87 15.47 5.20
C GLY A 3 0.22 14.49 4.22
N SER A 4 -1.08 14.23 4.34
CA SER A 4 -1.79 13.20 3.55
C SER A 4 -1.88 13.56 2.05
N CYS A 5 -2.02 14.84 1.71
CA CYS A 5 -2.12 15.27 0.31
C CYS A 5 -0.77 15.31 -0.42
N CYS A 6 0.35 15.25 0.30
CA CYS A 6 1.68 15.41 -0.28
C CYS A 6 2.14 14.16 -1.05
N LEU A 7 1.78 12.97 -0.54
CA LEU A 7 2.06 11.69 -1.17
C LEU A 7 1.39 11.54 -2.56
N PRO A 8 0.07 11.74 -2.72
CA PRO A 8 -0.57 11.64 -4.02
C PRO A 8 -0.11 12.74 -4.98
N LEU A 9 0.16 13.96 -4.51
CA LEU A 9 0.69 15.03 -5.37
C LEU A 9 2.08 14.65 -5.92
N THR A 10 2.97 14.16 -5.07
CA THR A 10 4.28 13.65 -5.48
C THR A 10 4.15 12.53 -6.51
N LYS A 11 3.21 11.60 -6.29
CA LYS A 11 2.95 10.50 -7.22
C LYS A 11 2.45 11.00 -8.58
N LEU A 12 1.61 12.04 -8.61
CA LEU A 12 1.15 12.66 -9.85
C LEU A 12 2.29 13.32 -10.61
N VAL A 13 3.17 14.05 -9.94
CA VAL A 13 4.36 14.66 -10.57
C VAL A 13 5.27 13.57 -11.16
N LEU A 14 5.53 12.50 -10.42
CA LEU A 14 6.32 11.37 -10.93
C LEU A 14 5.69 10.65 -12.12
N ARG A 15 4.35 10.53 -12.14
CA ARG A 15 3.61 9.98 -13.29
C ARG A 15 3.61 10.92 -14.48
N LEU A 16 3.53 12.23 -14.23
CA LEU A 16 3.63 13.23 -15.28
C LEU A 16 4.96 13.11 -16.02
N GLU A 17 6.05 12.86 -15.30
CA GLU A 17 7.37 12.65 -15.91
C GLU A 17 7.45 11.40 -16.80
N GLU A 18 6.64 10.36 -16.55
CA GLU A 18 6.57 9.18 -17.44
C GLU A 18 5.84 9.47 -18.76
N VAL A 19 4.88 10.41 -18.77
CA VAL A 19 4.00 10.66 -19.92
C VAL A 19 4.30 11.96 -20.67
N GLN A 20 4.98 12.91 -20.03
CA GLN A 20 5.25 14.24 -20.58
C GLN A 20 6.65 14.28 -21.22
N PRO A 21 6.77 14.43 -22.55
CA PRO A 21 8.06 14.57 -23.22
C PRO A 21 8.78 15.88 -22.89
N SER A 22 8.05 16.95 -22.56
CA SER A 22 8.65 18.25 -22.24
C SER A 22 9.16 18.30 -20.80
N LYS A 23 10.48 18.24 -20.63
CA LYS A 23 11.14 18.42 -19.32
C LYS A 23 10.80 19.75 -18.66
N VAL A 24 10.54 20.80 -19.43
CA VAL A 24 10.18 22.13 -18.91
C VAL A 24 8.85 22.07 -18.16
N GLU A 25 7.85 21.39 -18.71
CA GLU A 25 6.54 21.23 -18.06
C GLU A 25 6.63 20.36 -16.81
N VAL A 26 7.44 19.29 -16.84
CA VAL A 26 7.68 18.44 -15.66
C VAL A 26 8.39 19.24 -14.56
N HIS A 27 9.44 19.99 -14.89
CA HIS A 27 10.15 20.83 -13.92
C HIS A 27 9.24 21.92 -13.34
N LYS A 28 8.37 22.51 -14.16
CA LYS A 28 7.38 23.50 -13.71
C LYS A 28 6.41 22.88 -12.69
N ALA A 29 5.85 21.71 -12.99
CA ALA A 29 4.97 20.99 -12.08
C ALA A 29 5.68 20.58 -10.78
N SER A 30 6.93 20.10 -10.89
CA SER A 30 7.77 19.74 -9.75
C SER A 30 8.06 20.94 -8.86
N THR A 31 8.40 22.09 -9.46
CA THR A 31 8.66 23.35 -8.75
C THR A 31 7.41 23.85 -8.04
N GLN A 32 6.24 23.76 -8.68
CA GLN A 32 4.96 24.13 -8.06
C GLN A 32 4.63 23.23 -6.86
N ALA A 33 4.83 21.91 -6.97
CA ALA A 33 4.63 20.99 -5.86
C ALA A 33 5.61 21.27 -4.70
N LEU A 34 6.89 21.52 -5.00
CA LEU A 34 7.90 21.91 -4.01
C LEU A 34 7.52 23.21 -3.30
N LEU A 35 7.03 24.21 -4.02
CA LEU A 35 6.57 25.47 -3.42
C LEU A 35 5.41 25.23 -2.43
N ILE A 36 4.45 24.37 -2.79
CA ILE A 36 3.34 23.99 -1.90
C ILE A 36 3.91 23.32 -0.63
N PHE A 37 4.80 22.34 -0.77
CA PHE A 37 5.38 21.60 0.34
C PHE A 37 6.18 22.50 1.29
N VAL A 38 7.04 23.37 0.76
CA VAL A 38 7.82 24.30 1.58
C VAL A 38 6.90 25.32 2.28
N SER A 39 5.87 25.83 1.59
CA SER A 39 4.89 26.74 2.19
C SER A 39 4.12 26.07 3.32
N MET A 40 3.75 24.79 3.17
CA MET A 40 3.09 24.01 4.23
C MET A 40 4.00 23.82 5.44
N LEU A 41 5.29 23.55 5.24
CA LEU A 41 6.26 23.45 6.34
C LEU A 41 6.42 24.78 7.07
N GLN A 42 6.63 25.87 6.33
CA GLN A 42 6.80 27.21 6.92
C GLN A 42 5.57 27.63 7.71
N LEU A 43 4.38 27.43 7.16
CA LEU A 43 3.13 27.74 7.85
C LEU A 43 2.92 26.84 9.07
N GLY A 44 3.19 25.53 8.93
CA GLY A 44 3.05 24.55 10.00
C GLY A 44 3.99 24.75 11.19
N GLN A 45 5.16 25.34 10.97
CA GLN A 45 6.13 25.69 12.01
C GLN A 45 5.92 27.11 12.56
N SER A 46 5.05 27.90 11.94
CA SER A 46 4.78 29.27 12.36
C SER A 46 4.04 29.31 13.69
N PRO A 47 4.40 30.23 14.61
CA PRO A 47 3.68 30.42 15.86
C PRO A 47 2.25 30.99 15.67
N VAL A 48 1.89 31.36 14.44
CA VAL A 48 0.55 31.89 14.10
C VAL A 48 -0.52 30.81 14.20
N LEU A 49 -0.15 29.52 14.04
CA LEU A 49 -1.10 28.43 14.19
C LEU A 49 -1.21 27.99 15.65
N PRO A 50 -2.44 27.75 16.16
CA PRO A 50 -2.65 27.29 17.54
C PRO A 50 -2.10 25.88 17.78
N HIS A 51 -1.98 25.07 16.73
CA HIS A 51 -1.40 23.74 16.79
C HIS A 51 -0.28 23.67 15.75
N PRO A 52 0.98 23.43 16.15
CA PRO A 52 2.07 23.25 15.21
C PRO A 52 1.86 21.96 14.40
N ILE A 53 2.57 21.86 13.28
CA ILE A 53 2.61 20.64 12.48
C ILE A 53 3.09 19.45 13.32
N ASP A 54 2.41 18.31 13.21
CA ASP A 54 2.84 17.07 13.86
C ASP A 54 4.07 16.48 13.16
N ASN A 55 4.90 15.74 13.91
CA ASN A 55 6.15 15.18 13.38
C ASN A 55 5.93 14.23 12.19
N ASP A 56 4.85 13.44 12.19
CA ASP A 56 4.55 12.53 11.06
C ASP A 56 4.24 13.32 9.78
N SER A 57 3.42 14.37 9.88
CA SER A 57 3.17 15.27 8.74
C SER A 57 4.45 15.97 8.28
N TYR A 58 5.30 16.43 9.20
CA TYR A 58 6.58 17.06 8.88
C TYR A 58 7.49 16.11 8.10
N ASP A 59 7.72 14.91 8.62
CA ASP A 59 8.59 13.90 8.01
C ASP A 59 8.08 13.48 6.63
N ARG A 60 6.76 13.31 6.47
CA ARG A 60 6.14 13.00 5.16
C ARG A 60 6.37 14.10 4.13
N ILE A 61 6.23 15.37 4.51
CA ILE A 61 6.44 16.48 3.58
C ILE A 61 7.92 16.57 3.20
N VAL A 62 8.84 16.44 4.16
CA VAL A 62 10.28 16.44 3.91
C VAL A 62 10.69 15.28 3.00
N LEU A 63 10.12 14.09 3.19
CA LEU A 63 10.33 12.94 2.31
C LEU A 63 9.89 13.26 0.88
N CYS A 64 8.71 13.85 0.68
CA CYS A 64 8.20 14.24 -0.64
C CYS A 64 9.12 15.26 -1.32
N ILE A 65 9.63 16.25 -0.58
CA ILE A 65 10.61 17.23 -1.08
C ILE A 65 11.88 16.53 -1.56
N ARG A 66 12.47 15.67 -0.72
CA ARG A 66 13.70 14.94 -1.05
C ARG A 66 13.52 14.08 -2.31
N LEU A 67 12.36 13.45 -2.42
CA LEU A 67 12.02 12.59 -3.53
C LEU A 67 11.93 13.39 -4.84
N LEU A 68 11.23 14.53 -4.87
CA LEU A 68 11.14 15.39 -6.06
C LEU A 68 12.47 16.06 -6.43
N CYS A 69 13.33 16.36 -5.46
CA CYS A 69 14.64 16.96 -5.72
C CYS A 69 15.69 15.95 -6.23
N ASN A 70 15.56 14.67 -5.88
CA ASN A 70 16.55 13.62 -6.18
C ASN A 70 15.87 12.38 -6.75
N THR A 71 15.01 12.55 -7.76
CA THR A 71 14.33 11.41 -8.38
C THR A 71 15.30 10.66 -9.29
N SER A 72 15.68 9.43 -8.90
CA SER A 72 16.26 8.44 -9.81
C SER A 72 15.16 7.51 -10.36
N ASP A 73 15.43 6.84 -11.48
CA ASP A 73 14.48 5.87 -12.04
C ASP A 73 14.19 4.70 -11.09
N GLU A 74 15.17 4.32 -10.26
CA GLU A 74 14.99 3.31 -9.21
C GLU A 74 14.01 3.79 -8.14
N ILE A 75 14.22 4.99 -7.59
CA ILE A 75 13.33 5.59 -6.57
C ILE A 75 11.92 5.74 -7.12
N ARG A 76 11.80 6.16 -8.39
CA ARG A 76 10.52 6.28 -9.10
C ARG A 76 9.81 4.94 -9.17
N ASN A 77 10.51 3.88 -9.59
CA ASN A 77 9.92 2.54 -9.70
C ASN A 77 9.42 2.04 -8.33
N ILE A 78 10.22 2.21 -7.28
CA ILE A 78 9.84 1.85 -5.91
C ILE A 78 8.54 2.57 -5.49
N TRP A 79 8.47 3.88 -5.75
CA TRP A 79 7.33 4.70 -5.34
C TRP A 79 6.06 4.45 -6.15
N LEU A 80 6.21 4.18 -7.45
CA LEU A 80 5.10 4.03 -8.38
C LEU A 80 4.56 2.61 -8.45
N GLN A 81 5.42 1.59 -8.33
CA GLN A 81 5.09 0.20 -8.58
C GLN A 81 5.24 -0.69 -7.34
N SER A 82 6.36 -0.62 -6.63
CA SER A 82 6.67 -1.60 -5.56
C SER A 82 5.64 -1.61 -4.46
N CYS A 83 5.14 -0.44 -4.02
CA CYS A 83 4.07 -0.39 -3.01
C CYS A 83 2.81 -1.19 -3.43
N ARG A 84 2.37 -1.05 -4.70
CA ARG A 84 1.23 -1.80 -5.22
C ARG A 84 1.57 -3.29 -5.34
N GLN A 85 2.76 -3.60 -5.84
CA GLN A 85 3.20 -4.99 -6.03
C GLN A 85 3.27 -5.73 -4.70
N SER A 86 3.89 -5.15 -3.66
CA SER A 86 3.95 -5.74 -2.32
C SER A 86 2.56 -6.00 -1.74
N PHE A 87 1.62 -5.07 -1.93
CA PHE A 87 0.24 -5.28 -1.49
C PHE A 87 -0.46 -6.42 -2.25
N VAL A 88 -0.27 -6.48 -3.58
CA VAL A 88 -0.79 -7.59 -4.39
C VAL A 88 -0.18 -8.92 -3.94
N SER A 89 1.13 -8.98 -3.72
CA SER A 89 1.83 -10.19 -3.22
C SER A 89 1.25 -10.64 -1.88
N MET A 90 1.08 -9.73 -0.92
CA MET A 90 0.46 -10.03 0.37
C MET A 90 -0.95 -10.62 0.22
N LEU A 91 -1.78 -10.05 -0.64
CA LEU A 91 -3.12 -10.55 -0.92
C LEU A 91 -3.09 -11.94 -1.56
N THR A 92 -2.19 -12.17 -2.53
CA THR A 92 -2.06 -13.47 -3.17
C THR A 92 -1.59 -14.56 -2.21
N GLU A 93 -0.65 -14.23 -1.31
CA GLU A 93 -0.19 -15.16 -0.26
C GLU A 93 -1.30 -15.48 0.74
N GLN A 94 -2.11 -14.48 1.11
CA GLN A 94 -3.25 -14.70 1.98
C GLN A 94 -4.28 -15.64 1.33
N GLN A 95 -4.63 -15.42 0.07
CA GLN A 95 -5.55 -16.29 -0.67
C GLN A 95 -5.04 -17.73 -0.80
N LEU A 96 -3.73 -17.90 -1.01
CA LEU A 96 -3.12 -19.22 -1.08
C LEU A 96 -3.27 -19.97 0.25
N ARG A 97 -2.93 -19.31 1.38
CA ARG A 97 -3.08 -19.87 2.73
C ARG A 97 -4.53 -20.28 3.03
N GLU A 98 -5.49 -19.41 2.72
CA GLU A 98 -6.91 -19.70 2.90
C GLU A 98 -7.37 -20.92 2.07
N THR A 99 -6.88 -21.05 0.84
CA THR A 99 -7.19 -22.20 -0.03
C THR A 99 -6.59 -23.50 0.51
N GLU A 100 -5.35 -23.45 1.01
CA GLU A 100 -4.67 -24.58 1.63
C GLU A 100 -5.38 -25.03 2.91
N GLU A 101 -5.83 -24.09 3.75
CA GLU A 101 -6.63 -24.39 4.94
C GLU A 101 -7.98 -25.03 4.59
N ILE A 102 -8.68 -24.54 3.57
CA ILE A 102 -9.93 -25.15 3.10
C ILE A 102 -9.68 -26.57 2.59
N ARG A 103 -8.61 -26.79 1.81
CA ARG A 103 -8.24 -28.13 1.32
C ARG A 103 -7.88 -29.07 2.49
N ALA A 104 -7.11 -28.59 3.46
CA ALA A 104 -6.75 -29.36 4.64
C ALA A 104 -7.99 -29.75 5.47
N ARG A 105 -8.91 -28.81 5.69
CA ARG A 105 -10.19 -29.06 6.36
C ARG A 105 -11.05 -30.07 5.60
N ALA A 106 -11.13 -29.96 4.27
CA ALA A 106 -11.87 -30.89 3.43
C ALA A 106 -11.26 -32.31 3.45
N GLN A 107 -9.94 -32.41 3.54
CA GLN A 107 -9.24 -33.69 3.64
C GLN A 107 -9.42 -34.34 5.02
N ILE A 108 -9.48 -33.54 6.10
CA ILE A 108 -9.81 -34.01 7.45
C ILE A 108 -11.29 -34.44 7.53
N SER A 109 -12.22 -33.71 6.92
CA SER A 109 -13.64 -34.09 6.93
C SER A 109 -13.92 -35.40 6.18
N HIS A 110 -13.13 -35.72 5.15
CA HIS A 110 -13.23 -37.00 4.43
C HIS A 110 -12.70 -38.21 5.23
N ALA A 111 -12.02 -37.98 6.37
CA ALA A 111 -11.39 -39.01 7.18
C ALA A 111 -12.05 -39.14 8.57
N GLN A 112 -13.37 -38.93 8.70
CA GLN A 112 -14.06 -39.24 9.95
C GLN A 112 -14.11 -40.78 10.17
N PRO A 113 -13.56 -41.31 11.28
CA PRO A 113 -13.60 -42.75 11.58
C PRO A 113 -15.00 -43.27 11.97
N ASP A 114 -15.93 -42.35 12.20
CA ASP A 114 -17.32 -42.62 12.62
C ASP A 114 -18.30 -42.68 11.44
N ASP A 115 -17.83 -42.67 10.19
CA ASP A 115 -18.69 -43.00 9.05
C ASP A 115 -19.28 -44.40 9.29
N LEU A 116 -20.59 -44.40 9.50
CA LEU A 116 -21.36 -45.49 10.07
C LEU A 116 -21.07 -46.80 9.32
N ILE A 117 -20.38 -47.74 9.96
CA ILE A 117 -20.38 -49.13 9.48
C ILE A 117 -21.80 -49.63 9.68
N ASP A 118 -22.57 -49.69 8.59
CA ASP A 118 -23.96 -50.14 8.61
C ASP A 118 -23.97 -51.68 8.79
N PHE A 119 -23.97 -52.13 10.05
CA PHE A 119 -23.98 -53.54 10.41
C PHE A 119 -25.37 -54.16 10.20
N TYR A 120 -25.79 -54.32 8.94
CA TYR A 120 -27.02 -55.04 8.56
C TYR A 120 -27.07 -56.49 9.05
N HIS A 121 -25.96 -57.04 9.54
CA HIS A 121 -25.86 -58.43 9.98
C HIS A 121 -26.23 -58.69 11.44
N PHE A 122 -26.43 -57.66 12.28
CA PHE A 122 -26.77 -57.86 13.70
C PHE A 122 -28.26 -57.78 14.04
N SER A 123 -29.15 -57.47 13.08
CA SER A 123 -30.60 -57.47 13.31
C SER A 123 -31.26 -58.74 12.77
N ARG A 124 -30.90 -59.91 13.30
CA ARG A 124 -31.79 -61.07 13.30
C ARG A 124 -31.43 -62.06 14.40
N THR A 125 -32.50 -62.52 15.06
CA THR A 125 -32.63 -63.64 16.01
C THR A 125 -32.22 -63.37 17.47
N HIS A 126 -33.17 -62.92 18.30
CA HIS A 126 -34.14 -63.81 18.97
C HIS A 126 -35.31 -63.03 19.55
#